data_AF-A0A8S4Q424-F1
#
_entry.id   AF-A0A8S4Q424-F1
#
_cell.length_a   1.000
_cell.length_b   1.000
_cell.length_c   1.000
_cell.angle_alpha   90.00
_cell.angle_beta   90.00
_cell.angle_gamma   90.00
#
_symmetry.space_group_name_H-M   'P 1'
#
loop_
_entity.id
_entity.type
_entity.pdbx_description
1 polymer ?
#
loop_
_entity_poly.entity_id
_entity_poly.type
_entity_poly.pdbx_seq_one_letter_code
_entity_poly.pdbx_strand_id
1 'polypeptide(L)'
;MLPNWKGLLFLLVQVIVTVTGQFPGLSRIVCLDITFLFDTSCSISSHDKRRMVDFAIALLQRLSFYDNPGDGLSVRVAAGTFDLGVKHQFYLHDNEKDVAQIVEALNKIALGPGGCKTRTSDIIEDLTTDFFVEENGDRDNVHYPNVAIVFGDARTKPNRLRKILKNYADFAKSQRIDINLVLFRNNRHGVRGRFKPPTDLDILPSEPREEHIFDVRNEERSAIELERLATHLERNFFCPLFDDPMTICSDIVFLFDFSCSIEEETKQLSLRLAKEIVKRILPGPDLTTYAAVVYDIVPRVQFGFDEGEDPVTVLNNLDAIDTTPLDCRTFTNVALDKIRDDVFNPGNDRDDAFYQDLVIAFTDGMTSPLNKRNKTLESAKRLKENFIELMLVKLENNRGKSGDALPELNALPTDPDKNMGFVYPLDEESFLDEDNFQTVLENMMLNLERYAC
;
A
#
# COMPACT_ATOMS: atom_id res chain seq x y z
N MET A 1 -25.38 -39.35 -12.19
CA MET A 1 -25.63 -38.20 -11.28
C MET A 1 -24.27 -37.77 -10.76
N LEU A 2 -23.77 -36.62 -11.23
CA LEU A 2 -22.52 -36.04 -10.74
C LEU A 2 -22.78 -35.44 -9.35
N PRO A 3 -21.87 -35.61 -8.37
CA PRO A 3 -22.09 -35.08 -7.03
C PRO A 3 -22.09 -33.55 -7.01
N ASN A 4 -22.96 -32.97 -6.18
CA ASN A 4 -23.13 -31.54 -5.98
C ASN A 4 -21.84 -30.92 -5.40
N TRP A 5 -21.03 -30.33 -6.27
CA TRP A 5 -19.70 -29.77 -5.94
C TRP A 5 -19.74 -28.72 -4.82
N LYS A 6 -20.86 -28.00 -4.65
CA LYS A 6 -21.07 -27.05 -3.54
C LYS A 6 -20.98 -27.73 -2.17
N GLY A 7 -21.44 -28.99 -2.07
CA GLY A 7 -21.37 -29.77 -0.82
C GLY A 7 -19.99 -30.37 -0.54
N LEU A 8 -19.22 -30.69 -1.60
CA LEU A 8 -17.86 -31.19 -1.47
C LEU A 8 -16.86 -30.09 -1.08
N LEU A 9 -17.07 -28.86 -1.57
CA LEU A 9 -16.29 -27.68 -1.18
C LEU A 9 -16.46 -27.37 0.32
N PHE A 10 -17.70 -27.42 0.81
CA PHE A 10 -18.03 -27.18 2.22
C PHE A 10 -17.38 -28.20 3.16
N LEU A 11 -17.36 -29.48 2.76
CA LEU A 11 -16.72 -30.55 3.53
C LEU A 11 -15.18 -30.48 3.51
N LEU A 12 -14.58 -30.08 2.39
CA LEU A 12 -13.12 -29.92 2.29
C LEU A 12 -12.60 -28.78 3.16
N VAL A 13 -13.32 -27.65 3.21
CA VAL A 13 -13.00 -26.51 4.09
C VAL A 13 -13.06 -26.92 5.56
N GLN A 14 -14.09 -27.66 5.98
CA GLN A 14 -14.21 -28.15 7.36
C GLN A 14 -13.08 -29.11 7.77
N VAL A 15 -12.63 -29.99 6.87
CA VAL A 15 -11.58 -30.97 7.18
C VAL A 15 -10.21 -30.30 7.33
N ILE A 16 -9.89 -29.27 6.54
CA ILE A 16 -8.62 -28.54 6.65
C ILE A 16 -8.53 -27.79 8.01
N VAL A 17 -9.61 -27.15 8.44
CA VAL A 17 -9.70 -26.46 9.74
C VAL A 17 -9.45 -27.40 10.93
N THR A 18 -9.78 -28.69 10.80
CA THR A 18 -9.72 -29.64 11.91
C THR A 18 -8.32 -30.26 12.11
N VAL A 19 -7.42 -30.20 11.12
CA VAL A 19 -6.15 -30.97 11.12
C VAL A 19 -4.92 -30.13 11.49
N THR A 20 -4.96 -28.79 11.43
CA THR A 20 -3.76 -27.95 11.62
C THR A 20 -3.57 -27.33 13.01
N GLY A 21 -4.50 -27.47 13.96
CA GLY A 21 -4.23 -27.13 15.38
C GLY A 21 -3.67 -25.73 15.65
N GLN A 22 -3.94 -24.76 14.77
CA GLN A 22 -3.73 -23.33 15.00
C GLN A 22 -5.05 -22.70 15.43
N PHE A 23 -4.98 -21.77 16.38
CA PHE A 23 -6.11 -21.12 17.04
C PHE A 23 -7.29 -20.80 16.09
N PRO A 24 -8.53 -21.24 16.41
CA PRO A 24 -9.72 -20.72 15.77
C PRO A 24 -10.07 -19.39 16.45
N GLY A 25 -9.71 -18.25 15.85
CA GLY A 25 -9.98 -16.94 16.45
C GLY A 25 -9.71 -15.79 15.50
N LEU A 26 -10.82 -15.23 14.98
CA LEU A 26 -10.95 -14.19 13.95
C LEU A 26 -10.48 -14.60 12.55
N SER A 27 -11.44 -14.90 11.67
CA SER A 27 -11.24 -14.60 10.26
C SER A 27 -10.85 -13.12 10.17
N ARG A 28 -9.66 -12.80 9.63
CA ARG A 28 -9.25 -11.41 9.42
C ARG A 28 -10.29 -10.76 8.50
N ILE A 29 -10.99 -9.75 8.99
CA ILE A 29 -11.93 -8.97 8.20
C ILE A 29 -11.10 -8.17 7.21
N VAL A 30 -11.54 -8.08 5.96
CA VAL A 30 -10.85 -7.31 4.92
C VAL A 30 -11.56 -5.98 4.67
N CYS A 31 -10.78 -4.92 4.48
CA CYS A 31 -11.23 -3.56 4.18
C CYS A 31 -10.54 -3.11 2.90
N LEU A 32 -11.23 -3.09 1.77
CA LEU A 32 -10.62 -2.78 0.46
C LEU A 32 -11.69 -2.58 -0.63
N ASP A 33 -11.31 -1.94 -1.73
CA ASP A 33 -12.16 -1.77 -2.91
C ASP A 33 -11.70 -2.73 -4.03
N ILE A 34 -12.60 -3.62 -4.48
CA ILE A 34 -12.28 -4.65 -5.48
C ILE A 34 -12.86 -4.27 -6.83
N THR A 35 -12.04 -4.32 -7.87
CA THR A 35 -12.52 -4.35 -9.26
C THR A 35 -12.27 -5.73 -9.89
N PHE A 36 -13.35 -6.44 -10.25
CA PHE A 36 -13.27 -7.68 -11.01
C PHE A 36 -13.33 -7.42 -12.52
N LEU A 37 -12.30 -7.86 -13.26
CA LEU A 37 -12.24 -7.71 -14.71
C LEU A 37 -12.25 -9.07 -15.41
N PHE A 38 -13.30 -9.36 -16.16
CA PHE A 38 -13.49 -10.65 -16.81
C PHE A 38 -13.14 -10.61 -18.31
N ASP A 39 -12.14 -11.37 -18.73
CA ASP A 39 -11.86 -11.56 -20.16
C ASP A 39 -13.04 -12.31 -20.81
N THR A 40 -13.73 -11.63 -21.71
CA THR A 40 -14.84 -12.19 -22.48
C THR A 40 -14.44 -12.49 -23.91
N SER A 41 -13.15 -12.49 -24.24
CA SER A 41 -12.67 -12.76 -25.59
C SER A 41 -13.04 -14.16 -26.09
N CYS A 42 -13.01 -14.31 -27.41
CA CYS A 42 -13.47 -15.53 -28.08
C CYS A 42 -12.54 -16.75 -27.86
N SER A 43 -11.33 -16.56 -27.32
CA SER A 43 -10.43 -17.68 -26.98
C SER A 43 -10.87 -18.43 -25.73
N ILE A 44 -11.75 -17.84 -24.94
CA ILE A 44 -12.28 -18.39 -23.69
C ILE A 44 -13.65 -19.01 -23.94
N SER A 45 -13.81 -20.26 -23.50
CA SER A 45 -15.08 -20.98 -23.65
C SER A 45 -16.16 -20.36 -22.76
N SER A 46 -17.44 -20.41 -23.15
CA SER A 46 -18.55 -19.94 -22.31
C SER A 46 -18.58 -20.61 -20.92
N HIS A 47 -18.11 -21.86 -20.85
CA HIS A 47 -17.95 -22.57 -19.58
C HIS A 47 -16.87 -21.93 -18.71
N ASP A 48 -15.69 -21.62 -19.26
CA ASP A 48 -14.62 -20.96 -18.50
C ASP A 48 -15.00 -19.51 -18.14
N LYS A 49 -15.74 -18.79 -19.00
CA LYS A 49 -16.32 -17.47 -18.68
C LYS A 49 -17.18 -17.52 -17.44
N ARG A 50 -18.06 -18.52 -17.34
CA ARG A 50 -18.89 -18.72 -16.15
C ARG A 50 -18.04 -19.08 -14.92
N ARG A 51 -17.03 -19.93 -15.08
CA ARG A 51 -16.13 -20.31 -13.99
C ARG A 51 -15.35 -19.13 -13.41
N MET A 52 -14.97 -18.13 -14.23
CA MET A 52 -14.33 -16.90 -13.73
C MET A 52 -15.27 -16.13 -12.78
N VAL A 53 -16.53 -15.96 -13.18
CA VAL A 53 -17.55 -15.31 -12.33
C VAL A 53 -17.84 -16.14 -11.07
N ASP A 54 -17.95 -17.47 -11.20
CA ASP A 54 -18.15 -18.36 -10.05
C ASP A 54 -16.97 -18.30 -9.06
N PHE A 55 -15.74 -18.14 -9.57
CA PHE A 55 -14.56 -17.96 -8.73
C PHE A 55 -14.60 -16.63 -7.98
N ALA A 56 -14.96 -15.52 -8.63
CA ALA A 56 -15.13 -14.23 -7.96
C ALA A 56 -16.21 -14.29 -6.86
N ILE A 57 -17.35 -14.92 -7.14
CA ILE A 57 -18.41 -15.13 -6.14
C ILE A 57 -17.91 -15.98 -4.96
N ALA A 58 -17.20 -17.07 -5.25
CA ALA A 58 -16.67 -17.96 -4.21
C ALA A 58 -15.57 -17.28 -3.37
N LEU A 59 -14.77 -16.40 -3.98
CA LEU A 59 -13.79 -15.58 -3.27
C LEU A 59 -14.51 -14.64 -2.29
N LEU A 60 -15.52 -13.89 -2.77
CA LEU A 60 -16.32 -13.03 -1.89
C LEU A 60 -16.92 -13.86 -0.74
N GLN A 61 -17.53 -15.01 -1.02
CA GLN A 61 -18.10 -15.88 0.03
C GLN A 61 -17.07 -16.45 1.01
N ARG A 62 -15.80 -16.52 0.63
CA ARG A 62 -14.69 -16.97 1.49
C ARG A 62 -14.16 -15.85 2.38
N LEU A 63 -14.20 -14.60 1.91
CA LEU A 63 -13.78 -13.44 2.67
C LEU A 63 -14.80 -13.12 3.78
N SER A 64 -14.31 -12.55 4.87
CA SER A 64 -15.16 -12.06 5.97
C SER A 64 -15.37 -10.57 5.81
N PHE A 65 -16.64 -10.15 5.74
CA PHE A 65 -17.04 -8.74 5.63
C PHE A 65 -17.58 -8.23 6.95
N TYR A 66 -17.42 -6.93 7.15
CA TYR A 66 -18.00 -6.18 8.25
C TYR A 66 -18.84 -5.03 7.69
N ASP A 67 -19.93 -4.68 8.36
CA ASP A 67 -20.71 -3.49 8.03
C ASP A 67 -20.23 -2.36 8.95
N ASN A 68 -19.48 -1.40 8.39
CA ASN A 68 -18.91 -0.29 9.12
C ASN A 68 -19.97 0.83 9.28
N PRO A 69 -20.33 1.22 10.52
CA PRO A 69 -21.26 2.33 10.75
C PRO A 69 -20.78 3.65 10.15
N GLY A 70 -21.33 4.04 9.00
CA GLY A 70 -21.00 5.29 8.30
C GLY A 70 -20.44 5.06 6.89
N ASP A 71 -19.56 4.07 6.75
CA ASP A 71 -18.84 3.78 5.49
C ASP A 71 -19.43 2.62 4.67
N GLY A 72 -20.36 1.86 5.28
CA GLY A 72 -21.03 0.71 4.68
C GLY A 72 -20.17 -0.55 4.74
N LEU A 73 -20.33 -1.44 3.75
CA LEU A 73 -19.61 -2.72 3.74
C LEU A 73 -18.09 -2.50 3.69
N SER A 74 -17.33 -3.27 4.46
CA SER A 74 -15.87 -3.20 4.52
C SER A 74 -15.22 -3.44 3.15
N VAL A 75 -15.91 -4.15 2.25
CA VAL A 75 -15.49 -4.32 0.86
C VAL A 75 -16.54 -3.77 -0.09
N ARG A 76 -16.13 -2.91 -1.03
CA ARG A 76 -16.93 -2.56 -2.21
C ARG A 76 -16.43 -3.31 -3.42
N VAL A 77 -17.33 -3.55 -4.37
CA VAL A 77 -17.03 -4.34 -5.57
C VAL A 77 -17.56 -3.64 -6.80
N ALA A 78 -16.69 -3.44 -7.78
CA ALA A 78 -17.01 -3.10 -9.15
C ALA A 78 -16.73 -4.31 -10.06
N ALA A 79 -17.36 -4.33 -11.23
CA ALA A 79 -17.06 -5.33 -12.24
C ALA A 79 -17.09 -4.77 -13.66
N GLY A 80 -16.16 -5.25 -14.47
CA GLY A 80 -16.08 -5.01 -15.89
C GLY A 80 -15.84 -6.29 -16.69
N THR A 81 -16.16 -6.26 -17.97
CA THR A 81 -15.73 -7.28 -18.92
C THR A 81 -14.79 -6.65 -19.93
N PHE A 82 -13.85 -7.41 -20.50
CA PHE A 82 -12.98 -6.90 -21.55
C PHE A 82 -12.82 -7.85 -22.72
N ASP A 83 -12.67 -7.26 -23.90
CA ASP A 83 -12.29 -7.91 -25.15
C ASP A 83 -11.54 -6.90 -26.06
N LEU A 84 -12.28 -6.18 -26.92
CA LEU A 84 -11.82 -5.10 -27.78
C LEU A 84 -11.77 -3.74 -27.07
N GLY A 85 -12.06 -3.74 -25.78
CA GLY A 85 -12.12 -2.62 -24.84
C GLY A 85 -12.78 -3.11 -23.57
N VAL A 86 -12.81 -2.26 -22.55
CA VAL A 86 -13.50 -2.55 -21.29
C VAL A 86 -14.97 -2.15 -21.42
N LYS A 87 -15.84 -2.93 -20.78
CA LYS A 87 -17.28 -2.66 -20.65
C LYS A 87 -17.64 -2.76 -19.18
N HIS A 88 -17.85 -1.60 -18.56
CA HIS A 88 -18.37 -1.47 -17.20
C HIS A 88 -19.69 -2.24 -17.05
N GLN A 89 -19.77 -3.10 -16.04
CA GLN A 89 -21.00 -3.81 -15.66
C GLN A 89 -21.69 -3.12 -14.49
N PHE A 90 -20.90 -2.71 -13.50
CA PHE A 90 -21.30 -1.87 -12.36
C PHE A 90 -20.05 -1.33 -11.65
N TYR A 91 -20.22 -0.23 -10.92
CA TYR A 91 -19.19 0.49 -10.17
C TYR A 91 -19.24 0.19 -8.66
N LEU A 92 -18.26 0.70 -7.91
CA LEU A 92 -18.12 0.42 -6.47
C LEU A 92 -19.36 0.88 -5.69
N HIS A 93 -19.96 2.02 -6.08
CA HIS A 93 -21.15 2.56 -5.44
C HIS A 93 -22.46 1.81 -5.74
N ASP A 94 -22.48 0.87 -6.68
CA ASP A 94 -23.73 0.27 -7.15
C ASP A 94 -24.28 -0.81 -6.20
N ASN A 95 -23.43 -1.47 -5.40
CA ASN A 95 -23.80 -2.65 -4.61
C ASN A 95 -23.23 -2.65 -3.17
N GLU A 96 -23.19 -1.48 -2.53
CA GLU A 96 -22.50 -1.27 -1.23
C GLU A 96 -23.20 -1.85 0.00
N LYS A 97 -24.44 -2.33 -0.14
CA LYS A 97 -25.30 -2.64 1.02
C LYS A 97 -25.05 -4.02 1.63
N ASP A 98 -24.89 -5.03 0.80
CA ASP A 98 -24.68 -6.39 1.25
C ASP A 98 -24.07 -7.27 0.14
N VAL A 99 -23.42 -8.35 0.57
CA VAL A 99 -22.77 -9.32 -0.33
C VAL A 99 -23.76 -10.00 -1.27
N ALA A 100 -25.04 -10.14 -0.88
CA ALA A 100 -26.03 -10.81 -1.72
C ALA A 100 -26.36 -9.99 -2.98
N GLN A 101 -26.44 -8.66 -2.87
CA GLN A 101 -26.61 -7.75 -4.00
C GLN A 101 -25.41 -7.83 -4.96
N ILE A 102 -24.19 -7.82 -4.44
CA ILE A 102 -22.96 -7.99 -5.24
C ILE A 102 -23.00 -9.33 -6.00
N VAL A 103 -23.33 -10.42 -5.31
CA VAL A 103 -23.43 -11.75 -5.92
C VAL A 103 -24.53 -11.79 -6.99
N GLU A 104 -25.66 -11.12 -6.77
CA GLU A 104 -26.72 -11.02 -7.78
C GLU A 104 -26.26 -10.23 -9.02
N ALA A 105 -25.57 -9.10 -8.82
CA ALA A 105 -25.01 -8.29 -9.91
C ALA A 105 -23.97 -9.07 -10.72
N LEU A 106 -23.03 -9.77 -10.06
CA LEU A 106 -22.06 -10.66 -10.71
C LEU A 106 -22.74 -11.75 -11.54
N ASN A 107 -23.84 -12.33 -11.04
CA ASN A 107 -24.59 -13.36 -11.77
C ASN A 107 -25.25 -12.85 -13.06
N LYS A 108 -25.53 -11.55 -13.16
CA LYS A 108 -26.18 -10.90 -14.31
C LYS A 108 -25.20 -10.41 -15.38
N ILE A 109 -23.89 -10.48 -15.14
CA ILE A 109 -22.87 -10.01 -16.09
C ILE A 109 -23.06 -10.63 -17.48
N ALA A 110 -23.01 -9.79 -18.50
CA ALA A 110 -23.18 -10.20 -19.89
C ALA A 110 -21.89 -10.82 -20.47
N LEU A 111 -21.71 -12.14 -20.30
CA LEU A 111 -20.55 -12.90 -20.77
C LEU A 111 -20.56 -13.24 -22.28
N GLY A 112 -21.06 -12.33 -23.14
CA GLY A 112 -21.32 -12.54 -24.57
C GLY A 112 -20.17 -13.18 -25.38
N PRO A 113 -20.36 -13.47 -26.68
CA PRO A 113 -19.35 -14.18 -27.48
C PRO A 113 -17.99 -13.44 -27.51
N GLY A 114 -18.03 -12.11 -27.33
CA GLY A 114 -16.89 -11.22 -27.22
C GLY A 114 -16.08 -11.09 -28.51
N GLY A 115 -15.18 -10.12 -28.52
CA GLY A 115 -14.19 -9.93 -29.57
C GLY A 115 -13.09 -11.00 -29.56
N CYS A 116 -12.42 -11.19 -30.69
CA CYS A 116 -11.27 -12.11 -30.81
C CYS A 116 -9.90 -11.43 -30.64
N LYS A 117 -9.88 -10.23 -30.06
CA LYS A 117 -8.68 -9.52 -29.65
C LYS A 117 -8.87 -9.08 -28.21
N THR A 118 -7.76 -8.96 -27.49
CA THR A 118 -7.71 -8.52 -26.11
C THR A 118 -6.88 -7.23 -26.05
N ARG A 119 -7.48 -6.12 -25.64
CA ARG A 119 -6.78 -4.83 -25.47
C ARG A 119 -6.45 -4.60 -24.00
N THR A 120 -5.31 -5.14 -23.58
CA THR A 120 -4.81 -5.02 -22.20
C THR A 120 -4.45 -3.58 -21.81
N SER A 121 -4.17 -2.68 -22.77
CA SER A 121 -3.99 -1.25 -22.49
C SER A 121 -5.21 -0.62 -21.83
N ASP A 122 -6.38 -0.98 -22.34
CA ASP A 122 -7.64 -0.34 -21.97
C ASP A 122 -8.05 -0.78 -20.54
N ILE A 123 -7.61 -1.96 -20.11
CA ILE A 123 -7.75 -2.38 -18.70
C ILE A 123 -7.01 -1.41 -17.77
N ILE A 124 -5.75 -1.11 -18.08
CA ILE A 124 -4.89 -0.33 -17.19
C ILE A 124 -5.39 1.11 -17.09
N GLU A 125 -5.82 1.67 -18.22
CA GLU A 125 -6.40 3.02 -18.29
C GLU A 125 -7.66 3.09 -17.42
N ASP A 126 -8.65 2.23 -17.67
CA ASP A 126 -9.93 2.24 -16.96
C ASP A 126 -9.79 2.00 -15.46
N LEU A 127 -8.80 1.20 -15.01
CA LEU A 127 -8.54 1.05 -13.57
C LEU A 127 -8.28 2.41 -12.91
N THR A 128 -7.47 3.28 -13.53
CA THR A 128 -7.07 4.57 -12.97
C THR A 128 -8.00 5.74 -13.33
N THR A 129 -8.86 5.58 -14.32
CA THR A 129 -9.70 6.69 -14.83
C THR A 129 -11.19 6.49 -14.63
N ASP A 130 -11.64 5.28 -14.27
CA ASP A 130 -13.06 4.93 -14.20
C ASP A 130 -13.38 4.02 -13.00
N PHE A 131 -12.67 2.91 -12.78
CA PHE A 131 -13.02 2.03 -11.66
C PHE A 131 -12.64 2.57 -10.28
N PHE A 132 -11.40 3.03 -10.13
CA PHE A 132 -10.87 3.57 -8.88
C PHE A 132 -10.83 5.10 -8.94
N VAL A 133 -12.03 5.70 -8.99
CA VAL A 133 -12.23 7.15 -8.87
C VAL A 133 -13.40 7.43 -7.92
N GLU A 134 -13.31 8.52 -7.16
CA GLU A 134 -14.28 8.89 -6.12
C GLU A 134 -15.71 8.98 -6.68
N GLU A 135 -15.85 9.51 -7.92
CA GLU A 135 -17.15 9.63 -8.59
C GLU A 135 -17.87 8.28 -8.79
N ASN A 136 -17.10 7.19 -8.87
CA ASN A 136 -17.60 5.83 -9.08
C ASN A 136 -17.55 4.98 -7.80
N GLY A 137 -17.35 5.62 -6.64
CA GLY A 137 -17.47 5.01 -5.31
C GLY A 137 -16.17 4.51 -4.70
N ASP A 138 -15.04 4.85 -5.30
CA ASP A 138 -13.71 4.59 -4.74
C ASP A 138 -13.53 5.33 -3.42
N ARG A 139 -13.10 4.61 -2.40
CA ARG A 139 -12.78 5.18 -1.08
C ARG A 139 -11.32 5.59 -1.05
N ASP A 140 -10.90 6.23 0.04
CA ASP A 140 -9.50 6.58 0.19
C ASP A 140 -8.64 5.30 0.19
N ASN A 141 -7.61 5.31 -0.65
CA ASN A 141 -6.72 4.16 -0.86
C ASN A 141 -5.70 3.98 0.29
N VAL A 142 -5.94 4.61 1.44
CA VAL A 142 -5.17 4.42 2.68
C VAL A 142 -5.91 3.44 3.57
N HIS A 143 -7.20 3.70 3.85
CA HIS A 143 -8.03 2.83 4.68
C HIS A 143 -8.71 1.70 3.89
N TYR A 144 -8.92 1.90 2.58
CA TYR A 144 -9.57 0.93 1.70
C TYR A 144 -8.71 0.69 0.45
N PRO A 145 -7.65 -0.15 0.54
CA PRO A 145 -6.75 -0.39 -0.58
C PRO A 145 -7.45 -0.84 -1.87
N ASN A 146 -6.95 -0.36 -3.01
CA ASN A 146 -7.53 -0.65 -4.33
C ASN A 146 -6.97 -1.94 -4.92
N VAL A 147 -7.82 -2.94 -5.12
CA VAL A 147 -7.42 -4.28 -5.60
C VAL A 147 -8.11 -4.62 -6.92
N ALA A 148 -7.35 -4.76 -8.00
CA ALA A 148 -7.84 -5.25 -9.28
C ALA A 148 -7.62 -6.75 -9.41
N ILE A 149 -8.68 -7.53 -9.62
CA ILE A 149 -8.58 -8.97 -9.92
C ILE A 149 -8.97 -9.20 -11.38
N VAL A 150 -7.96 -9.42 -12.22
CA VAL A 150 -8.10 -9.64 -13.65
C VAL A 150 -8.18 -11.13 -13.94
N PHE A 151 -9.27 -11.57 -14.55
CA PHE A 151 -9.47 -12.93 -15.00
C PHE A 151 -9.23 -13.05 -16.51
N GLY A 152 -8.47 -14.05 -16.93
CA GLY A 152 -8.27 -14.28 -18.36
C GLY A 152 -7.61 -15.60 -18.70
N ASP A 153 -7.19 -15.74 -19.96
CA ASP A 153 -6.41 -16.87 -20.43
C ASP A 153 -4.95 -16.48 -20.71
N ALA A 154 -4.06 -17.46 -20.67
CA ALA A 154 -2.63 -17.24 -20.97
C ALA A 154 -2.35 -17.28 -22.50
N ARG A 155 -3.25 -16.78 -23.36
CA ARG A 155 -3.12 -16.91 -24.83
C ARG A 155 -2.95 -15.59 -25.57
N THR A 156 -2.92 -14.44 -24.88
CA THR A 156 -2.63 -13.17 -25.54
C THR A 156 -1.21 -13.21 -26.11
N LYS A 157 -1.08 -12.98 -27.43
CA LYS A 157 0.23 -12.90 -28.09
C LYS A 157 0.92 -11.63 -27.61
N PRO A 158 2.23 -11.66 -27.30
CA PRO A 158 2.93 -10.47 -26.82
C PRO A 158 2.87 -9.36 -27.87
N ASN A 159 2.32 -8.21 -27.47
CA ASN A 159 2.18 -7.03 -28.30
C ASN A 159 3.56 -6.41 -28.57
N ARG A 160 3.74 -5.83 -29.77
CA ARG A 160 4.94 -5.05 -30.12
C ARG A 160 5.13 -3.85 -29.18
N LEU A 161 4.06 -3.38 -28.54
CA LEU A 161 4.05 -2.27 -27.58
C LEU A 161 4.19 -2.71 -26.12
N ARG A 162 4.57 -3.97 -25.86
CA ARG A 162 4.70 -4.52 -24.49
C ARG A 162 5.50 -3.63 -23.53
N LYS A 163 6.58 -2.99 -23.98
CA LYS A 163 7.36 -2.05 -23.15
C LYS A 163 6.52 -0.84 -22.72
N ILE A 164 5.70 -0.31 -23.62
CA ILE A 164 4.79 0.80 -23.33
C ILE A 164 3.69 0.35 -22.38
N LEU A 165 3.09 -0.83 -22.62
CA LEU A 165 2.08 -1.40 -21.72
C LEU A 165 2.62 -1.63 -20.31
N LYS A 166 3.89 -2.04 -20.19
CA LYS A 166 4.54 -2.16 -18.88
C LYS A 166 4.57 -0.82 -18.15
N ASN A 167 4.91 0.28 -18.83
CA ASN A 167 4.93 1.61 -18.20
C ASN A 167 3.55 2.02 -17.68
N TYR A 168 2.48 1.72 -18.41
CA TYR A 168 1.12 1.97 -17.94
C TYR A 168 0.80 1.10 -16.71
N ALA A 169 1.15 -0.19 -16.74
CA ALA A 169 0.92 -1.07 -15.59
C ALA A 169 1.72 -0.61 -14.37
N ASP A 170 2.97 -0.18 -14.55
CA ASP A 170 3.81 0.40 -13.50
C ASP A 170 3.18 1.70 -12.96
N PHE A 171 2.56 2.51 -13.82
CA PHE A 171 1.83 3.72 -13.40
C PHE A 171 0.61 3.37 -12.54
N ALA A 172 -0.25 2.45 -12.97
CA ALA A 172 -1.40 2.03 -12.16
C ALA A 172 -0.97 1.48 -10.80
N LYS A 173 0.09 0.66 -10.76
CA LYS A 173 0.69 0.20 -9.50
C LYS A 173 1.16 1.36 -8.64
N SER A 174 1.86 2.36 -9.22
CA SER A 174 2.28 3.58 -8.51
C SER A 174 1.13 4.45 -7.99
N GLN A 175 -0.12 4.14 -8.34
CA GLN A 175 -1.31 4.73 -7.72
C GLN A 175 -1.87 3.85 -6.58
N ARG A 176 -1.05 2.94 -6.04
CA ARG A 176 -1.42 1.96 -5.02
C ARG A 176 -2.58 1.05 -5.43
N ILE A 177 -2.62 0.66 -6.71
CA ILE A 177 -3.56 -0.36 -7.18
C ILE A 177 -2.84 -1.70 -7.19
N ASP A 178 -3.27 -2.62 -6.32
CA ASP A 178 -2.76 -3.98 -6.30
C ASP A 178 -3.45 -4.84 -7.36
N ILE A 179 -2.68 -5.30 -8.34
CA ILE A 179 -3.20 -6.03 -9.50
C ILE A 179 -2.90 -7.52 -9.36
N ASN A 180 -3.96 -8.32 -9.30
CA ASN A 180 -3.96 -9.78 -9.23
C ASN A 180 -4.44 -10.39 -10.55
N LEU A 181 -3.79 -11.45 -11.03
CA LEU A 181 -4.16 -12.14 -12.27
C LEU A 181 -4.55 -13.59 -12.02
N VAL A 182 -5.79 -13.93 -12.35
CA VAL A 182 -6.33 -15.30 -12.26
C VAL A 182 -6.47 -15.89 -13.67
N LEU A 183 -5.64 -16.90 -13.96
CA LEU A 183 -5.54 -17.53 -15.27
C LEU A 183 -6.37 -18.81 -15.35
N PHE A 184 -7.40 -18.81 -16.18
CA PHE A 184 -8.18 -20.02 -16.49
C PHE A 184 -7.57 -20.74 -17.71
N ARG A 185 -7.03 -21.94 -17.47
CA ARG A 185 -6.38 -22.74 -18.53
C ARG A 185 -7.16 -24.00 -18.83
N ASN A 186 -7.38 -24.24 -20.12
CA ASN A 186 -7.97 -25.48 -20.60
C ASN A 186 -6.86 -26.39 -21.16
N ASN A 187 -6.59 -27.53 -20.50
CA ASN A 187 -5.56 -28.51 -20.88
C ASN A 187 -5.79 -29.21 -22.23
N ARG A 188 -6.84 -28.85 -22.97
CA ARG A 188 -7.28 -29.52 -24.22
C ARG A 188 -6.27 -29.47 -25.37
N HIS A 189 -5.21 -28.67 -25.29
CA HIS A 189 -4.18 -28.59 -26.33
C HIS A 189 -2.84 -29.25 -26.00
N GLY A 190 -2.78 -30.17 -25.04
CA GLY A 190 -1.62 -31.05 -24.88
C GLY A 190 -0.29 -30.32 -24.63
N VAL A 191 -0.34 -29.08 -24.14
CA VAL A 191 0.86 -28.35 -23.72
C VAL A 191 1.30 -28.92 -22.37
N ARG A 192 1.93 -30.09 -22.42
CA ARG A 192 2.87 -30.55 -21.39
C ARG A 192 4.08 -29.63 -21.45
N GLY A 193 3.98 -28.48 -20.82
CA GLY A 193 5.05 -27.50 -20.78
C GLY A 193 4.79 -26.50 -19.68
N ARG A 194 5.82 -26.24 -18.86
CA ARG A 194 5.89 -25.10 -17.96
C ARG A 194 5.44 -23.83 -18.70
N PHE A 195 4.82 -22.92 -17.96
CA PHE A 195 4.57 -21.52 -18.33
C PHE A 195 5.54 -21.05 -19.42
N LYS A 196 5.03 -20.71 -20.62
CA LYS A 196 5.80 -20.02 -21.65
C LYS A 196 5.35 -18.56 -21.67
N PRO A 197 5.92 -17.70 -20.82
CA PRO A 197 5.84 -16.27 -21.03
C PRO A 197 6.54 -15.93 -22.36
N PRO A 198 6.13 -14.84 -23.04
CA PRO A 198 5.28 -13.78 -22.49
C PRO A 198 3.85 -13.75 -23.07
N THR A 199 2.87 -13.41 -22.23
CA THR A 199 1.51 -12.96 -22.64
C THR A 199 1.35 -11.49 -22.26
N ASP A 200 0.47 -10.70 -22.90
CA ASP A 200 0.32 -9.28 -22.49
C ASP A 200 -0.28 -9.12 -21.09
N LEU A 201 -1.06 -10.09 -20.61
CA LEU A 201 -1.63 -10.05 -19.27
C LEU A 201 -0.58 -10.24 -18.18
N ASP A 202 0.54 -10.92 -18.46
CA ASP A 202 1.56 -11.21 -17.45
C ASP A 202 2.35 -9.97 -16.99
N ILE A 203 2.16 -8.80 -17.58
CA ILE A 203 2.76 -7.53 -17.14
C ILE A 203 1.92 -6.82 -16.08
N LEU A 204 0.64 -7.16 -16.02
CA LEU A 204 -0.33 -6.52 -15.14
C LEU A 204 -0.04 -6.76 -13.66
N PRO A 205 0.26 -7.99 -13.20
CA PRO A 205 0.31 -8.29 -11.78
C PRO A 205 1.32 -7.43 -11.02
N SER A 206 0.99 -7.06 -9.79
CA SER A 206 1.94 -6.46 -8.84
C SER A 206 3.13 -7.38 -8.58
N GLU A 207 4.19 -6.80 -8.03
CA GLU A 207 5.34 -7.56 -7.56
C GLU A 207 5.19 -7.85 -6.06
N PRO A 208 5.70 -8.99 -5.54
CA PRO A 208 6.31 -10.08 -6.28
C PRO A 208 5.29 -10.88 -7.09
N ARG A 209 5.60 -11.17 -8.36
CA ARG A 209 4.70 -11.87 -9.30
C ARG A 209 4.15 -13.20 -8.80
N GLU A 210 4.95 -13.94 -8.05
CA GLU A 210 4.58 -15.26 -7.56
C GLU A 210 3.38 -15.20 -6.61
N GLU A 211 3.17 -14.07 -5.93
CA GLU A 211 2.02 -13.87 -5.05
C GLU A 211 0.77 -13.48 -5.84
N HIS A 212 0.93 -12.66 -6.88
CA HIS A 212 -0.19 -12.05 -7.62
C HIS A 212 -0.68 -12.84 -8.86
N ILE A 213 -0.14 -14.04 -9.14
CA ILE A 213 -0.55 -14.87 -10.29
C ILE A 213 -1.12 -16.23 -9.87
N PHE A 214 -2.41 -16.43 -10.13
CA PHE A 214 -3.18 -17.62 -9.72
C PHE A 214 -3.53 -18.47 -10.95
N ASP A 215 -3.08 -19.74 -10.99
CA ASP A 215 -3.18 -20.59 -12.19
C ASP A 215 -4.24 -21.70 -12.06
N VAL A 216 -5.47 -21.40 -12.49
CA VAL A 216 -6.64 -22.28 -12.42
C VAL A 216 -6.70 -23.20 -13.65
N ARG A 217 -6.08 -24.38 -13.52
CA ARG A 217 -5.99 -25.38 -14.62
C ARG A 217 -7.11 -26.41 -14.67
N ASN A 218 -7.83 -26.59 -13.56
CA ASN A 218 -8.93 -27.54 -13.41
C ASN A 218 -9.76 -27.18 -12.16
N GLU A 219 -10.79 -27.97 -11.86
CA GLU A 219 -11.68 -27.73 -10.71
C GLU A 219 -10.95 -27.87 -9.36
N GLU A 220 -10.13 -28.93 -9.20
CA GLU A 220 -9.33 -29.14 -7.98
C GLU A 220 -8.43 -27.94 -7.68
N ARG A 221 -7.74 -27.44 -8.71
CA ARG A 221 -6.82 -26.33 -8.57
C ARG A 221 -7.53 -25.01 -8.37
N SER A 222 -8.78 -24.88 -8.81
CA SER A 222 -9.63 -23.72 -8.55
C SER A 222 -9.80 -23.45 -7.05
N ALA A 223 -10.02 -24.49 -6.24
CA ALA A 223 -10.20 -24.33 -4.80
C ALA A 223 -8.89 -23.90 -4.11
N ILE A 224 -7.75 -24.45 -4.55
CA ILE A 224 -6.45 -24.13 -3.96
C ILE A 224 -6.02 -22.70 -4.29
N GLU A 225 -6.20 -22.27 -5.55
CA GLU A 225 -5.88 -20.91 -5.95
C GLU A 225 -6.84 -19.88 -5.36
N LEU A 226 -8.11 -20.26 -5.13
CA LEU A 226 -9.07 -19.43 -4.40
C LEU A 226 -8.63 -19.20 -2.96
N GLU A 227 -8.23 -20.27 -2.25
CA GLU A 227 -7.73 -20.14 -0.89
C GLU A 227 -6.45 -19.31 -0.84
N ARG A 228 -5.53 -19.53 -1.79
CA ARG A 228 -4.30 -18.75 -1.90
C ARG A 228 -4.57 -17.26 -2.08
N LEU A 229 -5.53 -16.89 -2.94
CA LEU A 229 -5.92 -15.51 -3.15
C LEU A 229 -6.61 -14.94 -1.91
N ALA A 230 -7.55 -15.67 -1.31
CA ALA A 230 -8.23 -15.22 -0.10
C ALA A 230 -7.23 -14.96 1.04
N THR A 231 -6.29 -15.87 1.28
CA THR A 231 -5.23 -15.69 2.29
C THR A 231 -4.32 -14.52 1.97
N HIS A 232 -3.96 -14.31 0.70
CA HIS A 232 -3.17 -13.15 0.28
C HIS A 232 -3.91 -11.83 0.60
N LEU A 233 -5.22 -11.76 0.29
CA LEU A 233 -6.03 -10.58 0.61
C LEU A 233 -6.19 -10.38 2.13
N GLU A 234 -6.48 -11.44 2.88
CA GLU A 234 -6.62 -11.40 4.35
C GLU A 234 -5.31 -11.06 5.07
N ARG A 235 -4.17 -11.37 4.46
CA ARG A 235 -2.85 -11.04 5.01
C ARG A 235 -2.49 -9.58 4.78
N ASN A 236 -2.78 -9.05 3.59
CA ASN A 236 -2.26 -7.76 3.12
C ASN A 236 -3.28 -6.60 3.14
N PHE A 237 -4.56 -6.87 3.37
CA PHE A 237 -5.64 -5.86 3.29
C PHE A 237 -6.70 -6.04 4.38
N PHE A 238 -6.25 -6.32 5.61
CA PHE A 238 -7.15 -6.57 6.73
C PHE A 238 -7.62 -5.26 7.37
N CYS A 239 -8.82 -5.25 7.94
CA CYS A 239 -9.29 -4.17 8.80
C CYS A 239 -8.67 -4.33 10.19
N PRO A 240 -7.92 -3.35 10.69
CA PRO A 240 -7.75 -3.20 12.12
C PRO A 240 -9.10 -2.79 12.70
N LEU A 241 -9.73 -3.69 13.46
CA LEU A 241 -10.98 -3.37 14.14
C LEU A 241 -10.66 -2.61 15.44
N PHE A 242 -10.16 -1.38 15.33
CA PHE A 242 -9.98 -0.52 16.49
C PHE A 242 -11.02 0.60 16.45
N ASP A 243 -11.99 0.55 17.37
CA ASP A 243 -12.97 1.64 17.59
C ASP A 243 -12.31 2.93 18.16
N ASP A 244 -10.98 3.08 18.04
CA ASP A 244 -10.24 4.25 18.53
C ASP A 244 -9.68 5.02 17.32
N PRO A 245 -10.30 6.16 16.95
CA PRO A 245 -9.90 6.97 15.79
C PRO A 245 -8.49 7.56 15.90
N MET A 246 -7.77 7.32 17.01
CA MET A 246 -6.36 7.71 17.19
C MET A 246 -5.38 6.53 17.01
N THR A 247 -5.85 5.33 16.67
CA THR A 247 -4.96 4.19 16.44
C THR A 247 -4.30 4.34 15.08
N ILE A 248 -3.00 4.65 15.04
CA ILE A 248 -2.26 4.71 13.78
C ILE A 248 -1.58 3.37 13.55
N CYS A 249 -1.63 2.88 12.31
CA CYS A 249 -0.87 1.71 11.89
C CYS A 249 0.05 2.10 10.74
N SER A 250 1.30 2.36 11.11
CA SER A 250 2.32 2.81 10.18
C SER A 250 3.67 2.29 10.60
N ASP A 251 4.60 2.21 9.66
CA ASP A 251 6.00 1.98 9.96
C ASP A 251 6.71 3.33 9.86
N ILE A 252 7.03 3.89 11.02
CA ILE A 252 7.49 5.28 11.15
C ILE A 252 9.00 5.32 11.36
N VAL A 253 9.71 5.95 10.43
CA VAL A 253 11.13 6.29 10.58
C VAL A 253 11.26 7.74 11.01
N PHE A 254 11.82 7.98 12.20
CA PHE A 254 12.31 9.30 12.57
C PHE A 254 13.69 9.55 11.92
N LEU A 255 13.78 10.56 11.05
CA LEU A 255 15.02 10.97 10.41
C LEU A 255 15.53 12.27 11.05
N PHE A 256 16.63 12.21 11.78
CA PHE A 256 17.20 13.35 12.48
C PHE A 256 18.44 13.90 11.79
N ASP A 257 18.40 15.17 11.41
CA ASP A 257 19.59 15.93 11.01
C ASP A 257 20.37 16.38 12.24
N PHE A 258 21.39 15.61 12.63
CA PHE A 258 22.27 15.99 13.74
C PHE A 258 23.62 16.51 13.26
N SER A 259 23.65 17.11 12.06
CA SER A 259 24.83 17.83 11.60
C SER A 259 25.17 19.01 12.49
N CYS A 260 26.37 19.56 12.31
CA CYS A 260 26.83 20.69 13.13
C CYS A 260 26.12 22.02 12.81
N SER A 261 25.31 22.09 11.74
CA SER A 261 24.52 23.30 11.45
C SER A 261 23.38 23.48 12.43
N ILE A 262 22.93 22.41 13.09
CA ILE A 262 21.84 22.39 14.07
C ILE A 262 22.41 22.49 15.49
N GLU A 263 21.86 23.44 16.27
CA GLU A 263 22.25 23.67 17.67
C GLU A 263 21.76 22.52 18.56
N GLU A 264 22.47 22.26 19.67
CA GLU A 264 22.19 21.09 20.52
C GLU A 264 20.77 21.15 21.11
N GLU A 265 20.32 22.34 21.51
CA GLU A 265 18.98 22.58 22.02
C GLU A 265 17.91 22.21 20.97
N THR A 266 18.15 22.53 19.70
CA THR A 266 17.27 22.18 18.57
C THR A 266 17.26 20.68 18.30
N LYS A 267 18.40 19.99 18.45
CA LYS A 267 18.46 18.52 18.38
C LYS A 267 17.64 17.89 19.50
N GLN A 268 17.80 18.36 20.73
CA GLN A 268 17.03 17.88 21.88
C GLN A 268 15.53 18.14 21.72
N LEU A 269 15.13 19.24 21.08
CA LEU A 269 13.72 19.48 20.73
C LEU A 269 13.20 18.41 19.77
N SER A 270 13.94 18.08 18.71
CA SER A 270 13.50 17.06 17.75
C SER A 270 13.31 15.69 18.42
N LEU A 271 14.19 15.31 19.35
CA LEU A 271 14.05 14.10 20.17
C LEU A 271 12.82 14.20 21.10
N ARG A 272 12.58 15.36 21.71
CA ARG A 272 11.38 15.59 22.53
C ARG A 272 10.10 15.41 21.71
N LEU A 273 10.02 15.99 20.52
CA LEU A 273 8.88 15.84 19.61
C LEU A 273 8.65 14.36 19.25
N ALA A 274 9.70 13.64 18.83
CA ALA A 274 9.61 12.22 18.53
C ALA A 274 9.08 11.40 19.72
N LYS A 275 9.57 11.68 20.94
CA LYS A 275 9.08 11.02 22.16
C LYS A 275 7.62 11.34 22.48
N GLU A 276 7.16 12.57 22.27
CA GLU A 276 5.75 12.92 22.47
C GLU A 276 4.84 12.26 21.42
N ILE A 277 5.31 12.10 20.18
CA ILE A 277 4.61 11.33 19.15
C ILE A 277 4.47 9.87 19.60
N VAL A 278 5.55 9.21 20.03
CA VAL A 278 5.54 7.81 20.51
C VAL A 278 4.63 7.60 21.74
N LYS A 279 4.46 8.61 22.59
CA LYS A 279 3.54 8.54 23.74
C LYS A 279 2.07 8.62 23.33
N ARG A 280 1.76 9.25 22.20
CA ARG A 280 0.40 9.43 21.68
C ARG A 280 0.02 8.35 20.67
N ILE A 281 0.99 7.90 19.89
CA ILE A 281 0.88 6.82 18.91
C ILE A 281 1.68 5.64 19.46
N LEU A 282 0.98 4.69 20.05
CA LEU A 282 1.62 3.63 20.81
C LEU A 282 2.33 2.62 19.88
N PRO A 283 3.61 2.30 20.14
CA PRO A 283 4.28 1.19 19.47
C PRO A 283 3.57 -0.15 19.68
N GLY A 284 3.52 -0.97 18.64
CA GLY A 284 3.03 -2.34 18.71
C GLY A 284 3.27 -3.12 17.41
N PRO A 285 3.51 -4.44 17.47
CA PRO A 285 3.81 -5.26 16.29
C PRO A 285 2.65 -5.31 15.29
N ASP A 286 1.41 -5.20 15.77
CA ASP A 286 0.20 -5.13 14.96
C ASP A 286 -0.33 -3.68 14.82
N LEU A 287 0.39 -2.68 15.37
CA LEU A 287 0.04 -1.25 15.38
C LEU A 287 1.10 -0.44 14.63
N THR A 288 1.63 0.64 15.22
CA THR A 288 2.75 1.39 14.67
C THR A 288 4.07 0.78 15.13
N THR A 289 5.04 0.61 14.22
CA THR A 289 6.43 0.31 14.61
C THR A 289 7.34 1.49 14.28
N TYR A 290 8.44 1.62 15.03
CA TYR A 290 9.34 2.76 14.92
C TYR A 290 10.77 2.37 14.58
N ALA A 291 11.42 3.18 13.76
CA ALA A 291 12.87 3.16 13.60
C ALA A 291 13.43 4.59 13.67
N ALA A 292 14.72 4.72 13.94
CA ALA A 292 15.38 6.02 13.94
C ALA A 292 16.69 6.01 13.15
N VAL A 293 16.87 7.05 12.34
CA VAL A 293 18.10 7.29 11.57
C VAL A 293 18.59 8.68 11.88
N VAL A 294 19.86 8.80 12.25
CA VAL A 294 20.56 10.08 12.40
C VAL A 294 21.46 10.28 11.19
N TYR A 295 21.54 11.49 10.65
CA TYR A 295 22.45 11.78 9.55
C TYR A 295 23.19 13.11 9.68
N ASP A 296 24.34 13.12 9.02
CA ASP A 296 25.17 14.27 8.66
C ASP A 296 25.64 14.05 7.20
N ILE A 297 26.88 13.62 6.99
CA ILE A 297 27.36 13.05 5.72
C ILE A 297 27.11 11.55 5.61
N VAL A 298 26.99 10.84 6.73
CA VAL A 298 26.78 9.39 6.78
C VAL A 298 25.55 9.09 7.63
N PRO A 299 24.47 8.54 7.04
CA PRO A 299 23.31 8.11 7.81
C PRO A 299 23.65 6.88 8.66
N ARG A 300 23.17 6.89 9.90
CA ARG A 300 23.37 5.85 10.90
C ARG A 300 22.02 5.45 11.48
N VAL A 301 21.61 4.21 11.22
CA VAL A 301 20.45 3.60 11.88
C VAL A 301 20.78 3.46 13.35
N GLN A 302 19.96 4.06 14.22
CA GLN A 302 20.11 4.00 15.67
C GLN A 302 19.40 2.77 16.24
N PHE A 303 18.22 2.46 15.72
CA PHE A 303 17.46 1.23 15.97
C PHE A 303 16.51 0.95 14.79
N GLY A 304 16.18 -0.32 14.58
CA GLY A 304 15.27 -0.81 13.53
C GLY A 304 13.85 -1.07 14.05
N PHE A 305 12.96 -1.50 13.15
CA PHE A 305 11.56 -1.79 13.48
C PHE A 305 11.39 -2.95 14.47
N ASP A 306 12.33 -3.90 14.52
CA ASP A 306 12.37 -5.00 15.49
C ASP A 306 12.57 -4.52 16.94
N GLU A 307 13.27 -3.40 17.11
CA GLU A 307 13.41 -2.68 18.39
C GLU A 307 12.34 -1.58 18.56
N GLY A 308 11.42 -1.51 17.59
CA GLY A 308 10.43 -0.47 17.37
C GLY A 308 9.02 -0.77 17.85
N GLU A 309 8.79 -1.94 18.44
CA GLU A 309 7.45 -2.49 18.70
C GLU A 309 6.95 -2.27 20.16
N ASP A 310 7.82 -1.80 21.06
CA ASP A 310 7.50 -1.62 22.49
C ASP A 310 7.70 -0.16 22.95
N PRO A 311 6.69 0.49 23.57
CA PRO A 311 6.81 1.86 24.06
C PRO A 311 8.04 2.12 24.94
N VAL A 312 8.39 1.20 25.84
CA VAL A 312 9.51 1.39 26.76
C VAL A 312 10.84 1.30 26.01
N THR A 313 10.98 0.31 25.13
CA THR A 313 12.18 0.12 24.31
C THR A 313 12.41 1.30 23.37
N VAL A 314 11.38 1.75 22.65
CA VAL A 314 11.48 2.89 21.73
C VAL A 314 11.89 4.17 22.47
N LEU A 315 11.26 4.49 23.61
CA LEU A 315 11.62 5.69 24.37
C LEU A 315 13.05 5.63 24.92
N ASN A 316 13.50 4.47 25.42
CA ASN A 316 14.88 4.29 25.89
C ASN A 316 15.89 4.43 24.74
N ASN A 317 15.57 3.87 23.57
CA ASN A 317 16.41 3.98 22.39
C ASN A 317 16.52 5.43 21.91
N LEU A 318 15.41 6.19 21.91
CA LEU A 318 15.41 7.63 21.61
C LEU A 318 16.24 8.44 22.61
N ASP A 319 16.18 8.11 23.90
CA ASP A 319 17.01 8.76 24.94
C ASP A 319 18.50 8.44 24.80
N ALA A 320 18.85 7.31 24.18
CA ALA A 320 20.23 6.86 24.00
C ALA A 320 20.91 7.38 22.73
N ILE A 321 20.19 8.10 21.85
CA ILE A 321 20.74 8.59 20.58
C ILE A 321 21.88 9.60 20.83
N ASP A 322 23.02 9.37 20.20
CA ASP A 322 24.16 10.29 20.21
C ASP A 322 23.89 11.50 19.28
N THR A 323 23.77 12.69 19.86
CA THR A 323 23.56 13.96 19.16
C THR A 323 24.84 14.58 18.60
N THR A 324 26.01 13.98 18.87
CA THR A 324 27.31 14.49 18.45
C THR A 324 27.44 14.45 16.92
N PRO A 325 27.65 15.61 16.24
CA PRO A 325 27.82 15.65 14.79
C PRO A 325 29.15 15.01 14.37
N LEU A 326 29.16 14.18 13.33
CA LEU A 326 30.41 13.72 12.72
C LEU A 326 30.94 14.72 11.68
N ASP A 327 30.07 15.55 11.09
CA ASP A 327 30.40 16.55 10.08
C ASP A 327 29.40 17.72 10.10
N CYS A 328 29.75 18.80 9.40
CA CYS A 328 28.92 20.00 9.24
C CYS A 328 28.14 20.03 7.92
N ARG A 329 28.36 19.04 7.05
CA ARG A 329 27.61 18.84 5.82
C ARG A 329 26.45 17.87 6.05
N THR A 330 25.43 18.03 5.22
CA THR A 330 24.13 17.37 5.32
C THR A 330 23.82 16.71 3.99
N PHE A 331 23.94 15.38 3.94
CA PHE A 331 23.68 14.58 2.76
C PHE A 331 22.30 13.92 2.86
N THR A 332 21.25 14.75 2.86
CA THR A 332 19.85 14.30 2.98
C THR A 332 19.51 13.26 1.92
N ASN A 333 19.99 13.42 0.68
CA ASN A 333 19.79 12.43 -0.39
C ASN A 333 20.30 11.02 -0.01
N VAL A 334 21.45 10.93 0.67
CA VAL A 334 22.05 9.65 1.08
C VAL A 334 21.26 9.04 2.23
N ALA A 335 20.76 9.86 3.15
CA ALA A 335 19.89 9.40 4.23
C ALA A 335 18.56 8.85 3.71
N LEU A 336 17.92 9.55 2.76
CA LEU A 336 16.68 9.09 2.13
C LEU A 336 16.89 7.79 1.33
N ASP A 337 18.00 7.67 0.58
CA ASP A 337 18.34 6.42 -0.11
C ASP A 337 18.59 5.27 0.88
N LYS A 338 19.29 5.52 2.00
CA LYS A 338 19.54 4.53 3.06
C LYS A 338 18.23 4.06 3.70
N ILE A 339 17.30 4.96 3.98
CA ILE A 339 15.99 4.62 4.54
C ILE A 339 15.22 3.71 3.59
N ARG A 340 15.13 4.09 2.30
CA ARG A 340 14.47 3.28 1.28
C ARG A 340 15.09 1.88 1.14
N ASP A 341 16.40 1.82 0.99
CA ASP A 341 17.08 0.60 0.57
C ASP A 341 17.38 -0.36 1.73
N ASP A 342 17.58 0.18 2.94
CA ASP A 342 18.10 -0.60 4.08
C ASP A 342 17.17 -0.58 5.30
N VAL A 343 16.22 0.35 5.42
CA VAL A 343 15.26 0.36 6.55
C VAL A 343 13.92 -0.21 6.10
N PHE A 344 13.26 0.37 5.10
CA PHE A 344 12.02 -0.12 4.48
C PHE A 344 12.26 -1.24 3.45
N ASN A 345 13.18 -2.16 3.74
CA ASN A 345 13.42 -3.30 2.86
C ASN A 345 12.61 -4.52 3.35
N PRO A 346 12.22 -5.46 2.47
CA PRO A 346 11.37 -6.60 2.85
C PRO A 346 11.94 -7.56 3.91
N GLY A 347 13.21 -7.41 4.28
CA GLY A 347 13.83 -8.18 5.36
C GLY A 347 13.75 -7.52 6.75
N ASN A 348 13.49 -6.21 6.79
CA ASN A 348 13.44 -5.41 8.02
C ASN A 348 12.06 -4.81 8.28
N ASP A 349 11.33 -4.52 7.22
CA ASP A 349 10.00 -3.94 7.25
C ASP A 349 8.94 -5.01 6.94
N ARG A 350 7.73 -4.83 7.48
CA ARG A 350 6.64 -5.77 7.25
C ARG A 350 6.01 -5.51 5.89
N ASP A 351 5.97 -6.55 5.05
CA ASP A 351 5.46 -6.48 3.68
C ASP A 351 3.93 -6.51 3.67
N ASP A 352 3.29 -5.39 4.00
CA ASP A 352 1.83 -5.27 4.09
C ASP A 352 1.34 -3.89 3.62
N ALA A 353 0.50 -3.90 2.59
CA ALA A 353 -0.07 -2.69 1.98
C ALA A 353 -0.98 -1.89 2.92
N PHE A 354 -1.36 -2.49 4.05
CA PHE A 354 -2.16 -1.86 5.08
C PHE A 354 -1.37 -0.83 5.91
N TYR A 355 -0.10 -1.09 6.20
CA TYR A 355 0.70 -0.21 7.04
C TYR A 355 1.40 0.83 6.18
N GLN A 356 1.14 2.10 6.47
CA GLN A 356 1.76 3.17 5.72
C GLN A 356 3.21 3.40 6.15
N ASP A 357 4.15 3.24 5.22
CA ASP A 357 5.54 3.67 5.43
C ASP A 357 5.64 5.19 5.51
N LEU A 358 6.17 5.70 6.62
CA LEU A 358 6.27 7.13 6.86
C LEU A 358 7.66 7.52 7.38
N VAL A 359 8.27 8.50 6.74
CA VAL A 359 9.44 9.20 7.26
C VAL A 359 9.00 10.53 7.86
N ILE A 360 9.28 10.75 9.14
CA ILE A 360 9.18 12.07 9.79
C ILE A 360 10.61 12.63 9.90
N ALA A 361 10.93 13.58 9.02
CA ALA A 361 12.27 14.15 8.90
C ALA A 361 12.39 15.50 9.62
N PHE A 362 13.31 15.59 10.58
CA PHE A 362 13.68 16.81 11.31
C PHE A 362 14.97 17.38 10.72
N THR A 363 14.90 18.54 10.05
CA THR A 363 16.08 19.14 9.37
C THR A 363 15.95 20.65 9.19
N ASP A 364 17.06 21.36 9.11
CA ASP A 364 17.11 22.79 8.74
C ASP A 364 16.99 23.04 7.22
N GLY A 365 16.97 21.96 6.44
CA GLY A 365 16.73 22.00 4.99
C GLY A 365 17.90 22.45 4.14
N MET A 366 19.10 22.53 4.71
CA MET A 366 20.27 23.01 4.00
C MET A 366 21.12 21.86 3.47
N THR A 367 20.65 21.05 2.50
CA THR A 367 21.52 20.03 1.87
C THR A 367 22.84 20.68 1.44
N SER A 368 23.95 20.18 1.98
CA SER A 368 25.27 20.74 1.80
C SER A 368 26.24 19.67 1.31
N PRO A 369 26.90 19.85 0.14
CA PRO A 369 26.91 21.07 -0.68
C PRO A 369 25.65 21.25 -1.54
N LEU A 370 25.29 22.51 -1.82
CA LEU A 370 24.09 22.90 -2.59
C LEU A 370 23.95 22.23 -3.97
N ASN A 371 25.06 21.81 -4.59
CA ASN A 371 25.02 21.09 -5.86
C ASN A 371 24.42 19.67 -5.78
N LYS A 372 24.09 19.20 -4.56
CA LYS A 372 23.42 17.92 -4.31
C LYS A 372 21.89 18.03 -4.26
N ARG A 373 21.33 19.23 -4.24
CA ARG A 373 19.87 19.44 -4.15
C ARG A 373 19.05 18.64 -5.15
N ASN A 374 19.47 18.58 -6.42
CA ASN A 374 18.77 17.76 -7.43
C ASN A 374 18.77 16.26 -7.08
N LYS A 375 19.83 15.78 -6.42
CA LYS A 375 19.89 14.41 -5.94
C LYS A 375 18.95 14.19 -4.76
N THR A 376 18.83 15.17 -3.85
CA THR A 376 17.86 15.08 -2.75
C THR A 376 16.44 14.97 -3.28
N LEU A 377 16.08 15.80 -4.27
CA LEU A 377 14.77 15.72 -4.93
C LEU A 377 14.55 14.38 -5.63
N GLU A 378 15.59 13.83 -6.27
CA GLU A 378 15.52 12.51 -6.91
C GLU A 378 15.35 11.38 -5.88
N SER A 379 16.09 11.40 -4.77
CA SER A 379 15.96 10.41 -3.70
C SER A 379 14.60 10.50 -3.01
N ALA A 380 14.10 11.71 -2.73
CA ALA A 380 12.75 11.93 -2.19
C ALA A 380 11.66 11.46 -3.16
N LYS A 381 11.84 11.70 -4.47
CA LYS A 381 10.93 11.17 -5.50
C LYS A 381 10.93 9.64 -5.49
N ARG A 382 12.08 9.00 -5.39
CA ARG A 382 12.18 7.54 -5.34
C ARG A 382 11.56 6.96 -4.08
N LEU A 383 11.66 7.61 -2.92
CA LEU A 383 10.91 7.20 -1.71
C LEU A 383 9.41 7.15 -2.01
N LYS A 384 8.85 8.23 -2.56
CA LYS A 384 7.42 8.32 -2.92
C LYS A 384 7.00 7.28 -3.96
N GLU A 385 7.85 7.02 -4.96
CA GLU A 385 7.62 5.96 -5.96
C GLU A 385 7.63 4.54 -5.36
N ASN A 386 8.20 4.37 -4.15
CA ASN A 386 8.13 3.13 -3.36
C ASN A 386 7.07 3.23 -2.24
N PHE A 387 6.10 4.14 -2.38
CA PHE A 387 4.98 4.36 -1.45
C PHE A 387 5.35 4.83 -0.04
N ILE A 388 6.61 5.21 0.20
CA ILE A 388 7.06 5.77 1.46
C ILE A 388 6.74 7.26 1.49
N GLU A 389 5.91 7.69 2.44
CA GLU A 389 5.54 9.08 2.63
C GLU A 389 6.63 9.84 3.40
N LEU A 390 6.81 11.12 3.07
CA LEU A 390 7.78 11.99 3.73
C LEU A 390 7.04 13.20 4.32
N MET A 391 7.01 13.24 5.66
CA MET A 391 6.62 14.40 6.45
C MET A 391 7.88 15.15 6.89
N LEU A 392 7.87 16.47 6.75
CA LEU A 392 9.03 17.30 7.07
C LEU A 392 8.70 18.23 8.25
N VAL A 393 9.56 18.21 9.25
CA VAL A 393 9.62 19.16 10.36
C VAL A 393 10.85 20.03 10.17
N LYS A 394 10.64 21.27 9.72
CA LYS A 394 11.72 22.22 9.50
C LYS A 394 12.22 22.77 10.84
N LEU A 395 13.52 22.68 11.06
CA LEU A 395 14.24 23.25 12.20
C LEU A 395 14.88 24.59 11.78
N GLU A 396 14.31 25.73 12.16
CA GLU A 396 14.97 27.03 11.93
C GLU A 396 16.15 27.29 12.88
N ASN A 397 17.21 27.96 12.42
CA ASN A 397 18.26 28.47 13.30
C ASN A 397 18.31 30.00 13.20
N ASN A 398 18.63 30.68 14.30
CA ASN A 398 18.76 32.15 14.41
C ASN A 398 19.79 32.78 13.43
N ARG A 399 20.57 31.97 12.70
CA ARG A 399 21.48 32.43 11.66
C ARG A 399 20.73 32.64 10.35
N GLY A 400 20.08 33.80 10.25
CA GLY A 400 19.35 34.24 9.05
C GLY A 400 20.12 34.02 7.75
N LYS A 401 19.77 32.95 7.02
CA LYS A 401 20.03 32.76 5.58
C LYS A 401 18.88 31.95 4.94
N SER A 402 17.64 32.41 5.10
CA SER A 402 16.43 31.76 4.57
C SER A 402 16.08 32.15 3.12
N GLY A 403 17.07 32.26 2.23
CA GLY A 403 16.83 32.47 0.79
C GLY A 403 16.84 31.17 -0.02
N ASP A 404 17.88 30.35 0.17
CA ASP A 404 18.21 29.25 -0.76
C ASP A 404 17.65 27.88 -0.34
N ALA A 405 17.26 27.70 0.93
CA ALA A 405 16.71 26.45 1.48
C ALA A 405 15.21 26.25 1.19
N LEU A 406 14.44 27.35 1.09
CA LEU A 406 12.98 27.33 0.94
C LEU A 406 12.48 26.47 -0.24
N PRO A 407 13.08 26.50 -1.45
CA PRO A 407 12.55 25.73 -2.54
C PRO A 407 13.06 24.27 -2.56
N GLU A 408 13.94 23.84 -1.66
CA GLU A 408 14.19 22.41 -1.40
C GLU A 408 13.14 21.88 -0.42
N LEU A 409 12.93 22.59 0.69
CA LEU A 409 11.98 22.20 1.73
C LEU A 409 10.53 22.11 1.24
N ASN A 410 10.12 22.96 0.30
CA ASN A 410 8.78 22.88 -0.28
C ASN A 410 8.60 21.70 -1.26
N ALA A 411 9.68 21.03 -1.68
CA ALA A 411 9.64 19.98 -2.70
C ALA A 411 9.89 18.57 -2.15
N LEU A 412 10.34 18.45 -0.90
CA LEU A 412 10.57 17.17 -0.24
C LEU A 412 9.27 16.48 0.23
N PRO A 413 8.35 17.14 0.96
CA PRO A 413 7.16 16.48 1.50
C PRO A 413 6.31 15.82 0.43
N THR A 414 5.65 14.70 0.75
CA THR A 414 4.79 13.98 -0.22
C THR A 414 3.67 14.86 -0.76
N ASP A 415 3.06 15.68 0.09
CA ASP A 415 2.09 16.71 -0.30
C ASP A 415 2.39 18.05 0.39
N PRO A 416 3.05 19.00 -0.30
CA PRO A 416 3.40 20.30 0.27
C PRO A 416 2.19 21.23 0.49
N ASP A 417 1.05 20.96 -0.15
CA ASP A 417 -0.17 21.78 -0.03
C ASP A 417 -1.14 21.27 1.07
N LYS A 418 -0.91 20.04 1.60
CA LYS A 418 -1.67 19.44 2.71
C LYS A 418 -0.91 19.42 4.05
N ASN A 419 -0.31 20.53 4.48
CA ASN A 419 0.32 20.66 5.80
C ASN A 419 1.43 19.62 6.14
N MET A 420 1.98 18.86 5.18
CA MET A 420 3.07 17.90 5.45
C MET A 420 4.46 18.55 5.63
N GLY A 421 4.53 19.87 5.48
CA GLY A 421 5.70 20.68 5.80
C GLY A 421 5.39 21.60 6.98
N PHE A 422 5.89 21.27 8.16
CA PHE A 422 5.78 22.14 9.33
C PHE A 422 6.98 23.07 9.36
N VAL A 423 6.73 24.38 9.23
CA VAL A 423 7.72 25.41 9.50
C VAL A 423 7.59 25.78 10.97
N TYR A 424 8.55 25.34 11.78
CA TYR A 424 8.74 25.90 13.12
C TYR A 424 9.52 27.21 12.97
N PRO A 425 8.92 28.39 13.23
CA PRO A 425 9.72 29.58 13.46
C PRO A 425 10.45 29.39 14.79
N LEU A 426 11.78 29.34 14.75
CA LEU A 426 12.62 29.26 15.94
C LEU A 426 13.17 30.66 16.20
N ASP A 427 12.38 31.51 16.84
CA ASP A 427 12.92 32.62 17.62
C ASP A 427 13.08 32.17 19.09
N GLU A 428 14.19 32.55 19.72
CA GLU A 428 14.55 32.11 21.08
C GLU A 428 13.47 32.42 22.15
N GLU A 429 12.58 33.39 21.89
CA GLU A 429 11.53 33.81 22.82
C GLU A 429 10.25 32.95 22.72
N SER A 430 9.96 32.32 21.57
CA SER A 430 8.82 31.40 21.41
C SER A 430 9.14 29.93 21.75
N PHE A 431 10.42 29.59 21.91
CA PHE A 431 10.94 28.22 22.07
C PHE A 431 10.80 27.61 23.49
N LEU A 432 10.79 28.46 24.53
CA LEU A 432 10.47 28.04 25.91
C LEU A 432 8.97 28.09 26.20
N ASP A 433 8.18 28.51 25.23
CA ASP A 433 6.73 28.57 25.35
C ASP A 433 6.14 27.18 25.06
N GLU A 434 5.77 26.51 26.14
CA GLU A 434 5.11 25.21 26.09
C GLU A 434 3.83 25.26 25.23
N ASP A 435 3.17 26.42 25.11
CA ASP A 435 1.97 26.56 24.28
C ASP A 435 2.30 26.43 22.77
N ASN A 436 3.46 26.95 22.32
CA ASN A 436 3.91 26.78 20.94
C ASN A 436 4.35 25.35 20.66
N PHE A 437 5.01 24.71 21.63
CA PHE A 437 5.37 23.30 21.54
C PHE A 437 4.13 22.42 21.34
N GLN A 438 3.14 22.59 22.21
CA GLN A 438 1.89 21.83 22.12
C GLN A 438 1.15 22.12 20.82
N THR A 439 1.10 23.38 20.37
CA THR A 439 0.42 23.74 19.11
C THR A 439 0.98 22.99 17.90
N VAL A 440 2.30 22.89 17.75
CA VAL A 440 2.85 22.14 16.61
C VAL A 440 2.68 20.64 16.80
N LEU A 441 2.84 20.13 18.01
CA LEU A 441 2.56 18.72 18.29
C LEU A 441 1.13 18.36 17.90
N GLU A 442 0.12 19.16 18.29
CA GLU A 442 -1.27 18.94 17.89
C GLU A 442 -1.45 19.02 16.37
N ASN A 443 -0.83 19.98 15.69
CA ASN A 443 -0.90 20.07 14.23
C ASN A 443 -0.26 18.86 13.53
N MET A 444 0.84 18.33 14.09
CA MET A 444 1.44 17.07 13.62
C MET A 444 0.50 15.90 13.84
N MET A 445 -0.09 15.78 15.04
CA MET A 445 -1.04 14.72 15.36
C MET A 445 -2.25 14.72 14.42
N LEU A 446 -2.86 15.88 14.17
CA LEU A 446 -3.97 16.02 13.20
C LEU A 446 -3.58 15.57 11.79
N ASN A 447 -2.33 15.77 11.38
CA ASN A 447 -1.86 15.27 10.08
C ASN A 447 -1.57 13.76 10.09
N LEU A 448 -1.21 13.21 11.25
CA LEU A 448 -0.96 11.79 11.44
C LEU A 448 -2.26 10.98 11.55
N GLU A 449 -3.38 11.59 11.95
CA GLU A 449 -4.72 10.96 11.98
C GLU A 449 -5.14 10.35 10.64
N ARG A 450 -4.62 10.83 9.51
CA ARG A 450 -4.90 10.23 8.19
C ARG A 450 -4.34 8.82 8.02
N TYR A 451 -3.43 8.40 8.90
CA TYR A 451 -2.86 7.06 8.93
C TYR A 451 -3.53 6.21 10.01
N ALA A 452 -4.69 6.65 10.48
CA ALA A 452 -5.48 5.90 11.42
C ALA A 452 -5.98 4.57 10.83
N CYS A 453 -6.35 3.73 11.76
CA CYS A 453 -6.86 2.38 11.68
C CYS A 453 -8.06 2.34 12.62
#